data_AF-A0A1F5NHT8-F1
#
_entry.id   AF-A0A1F5NHT8-F1
#
_cell.length_a   1.000
_cell.length_b   1.000
_cell.length_c   1.000
_cell.angle_alpha   90.00
_cell.angle_beta   90.00
_cell.angle_gamma   90.00
#
_symmetry.space_group_name_H-M   'P 1'
#
loop_
_entity.id
_entity.type
_entity.pdbx_description
1 polymer ?
#
loop_
_entity_poly.entity_id
_entity_poly.type
_entity_poly.pdbx_seq_one_letter_code
_entity_poly.pdbx_strand_id
1 'polypeptide(L)'
;MKKLTGKSHFCGFTLIELLVVITIISILMAVGFTVYSFAVRQGRDSKRQSDMRAIQSALEQYYFDQGFYPCAAVCGASTLGLSGAISAASTDRTAFRAFTNAIGNPVAPTSSRTYMNALPFDPDP
;
A
#
# COMPACT_ATOMS: atom_id res chain seq x y z
N MET A 1 -22.80 46.87 54.78
CA MET A 1 -22.02 45.91 53.94
C MET A 1 -21.29 46.70 52.87
N LYS A 2 -19.94 46.75 52.89
CA LYS A 2 -19.14 47.48 51.89
C LYS A 2 -18.73 46.49 50.79
N LYS A 3 -19.22 46.69 49.55
CA LYS A 3 -18.77 45.90 48.39
C LYS A 3 -17.34 46.30 48.03
N LEU A 4 -16.43 45.34 48.02
CA LEU A 4 -15.08 45.50 47.48
C LEU A 4 -15.11 45.16 46.00
N THR A 5 -15.22 46.19 45.17
CA THR A 5 -15.17 46.05 43.70
C THR A 5 -13.69 45.98 43.28
N GLY A 6 -13.19 44.78 43.02
CA GLY A 6 -11.82 44.57 42.52
C GLY A 6 -11.66 45.08 41.09
N LYS A 7 -10.66 45.93 40.84
CA LYS A 7 -10.27 46.37 39.49
C LYS A 7 -9.48 45.26 38.80
N SER A 8 -9.99 44.76 37.68
CA SER A 8 -9.24 43.88 36.79
C SER A 8 -8.20 44.68 36.00
N HIS A 9 -6.93 44.32 36.15
CA HIS A 9 -5.84 44.87 35.36
C HIS A 9 -5.81 44.18 33.99
N PHE A 10 -6.06 44.94 32.92
CA PHE A 10 -5.76 44.48 31.57
C PHE A 10 -4.28 44.76 31.29
N CYS A 11 -3.43 43.72 31.42
CA CYS A 11 -2.08 43.74 30.87
C CYS A 11 -2.16 43.52 29.36
N GLY A 12 -1.71 44.51 28.59
CA GLY A 12 -1.56 44.40 27.13
C GLY A 12 -0.23 43.74 26.76
N PHE A 13 -0.24 42.96 25.69
CA PHE A 13 0.96 42.38 25.07
C PHE A 13 1.76 43.48 24.38
N THR A 14 3.09 43.48 24.51
CA THR A 14 3.90 44.49 23.83
C THR A 14 4.15 44.12 22.36
N LEU A 15 4.32 45.11 21.48
CA LEU A 15 4.64 44.86 20.06
C LEU A 15 5.97 44.11 19.89
N ILE A 16 6.93 44.38 20.77
CA ILE A 16 8.24 43.71 20.74
C ILE A 16 8.13 42.23 21.15
N GLU A 17 7.22 41.91 22.05
CA GLU A 17 6.98 40.54 22.51
C GLU A 17 6.36 39.69 21.40
N LEU A 18 5.45 40.27 20.61
CA LEU A 18 4.92 39.58 19.43
C LEU A 18 5.95 39.48 18.31
N LEU A 19 6.82 40.49 18.14
CA LEU A 19 7.89 40.49 17.13
C LEU A 19 8.89 39.35 17.35
N VAL A 20 9.36 39.15 18.58
CA VAL A 20 10.33 38.09 18.90
C VAL A 20 9.71 36.70 18.75
N VAL A 21 8.42 36.54 19.03
CA VAL A 21 7.75 35.23 18.92
C VAL A 21 7.65 34.78 17.46
N ILE A 22 7.23 35.67 16.55
CA ILE A 22 7.11 35.31 15.14
C ILE A 22 8.47 35.05 14.47
N THR A 23 9.54 35.71 14.93
CA THR A 23 10.90 35.47 14.42
C THR A 23 11.42 34.10 14.85
N ILE A 24 11.14 33.67 16.08
CA ILE A 24 11.54 32.33 16.53
C ILE A 24 10.72 31.25 15.80
N ILE A 25 9.41 31.44 15.66
CA ILE A 25 8.53 30.48 14.96
C ILE A 25 8.95 30.32 13.49
N SER A 26 9.31 31.41 12.80
CA SER A 26 9.69 31.33 11.38
C SER A 26 10.98 30.52 11.18
N ILE A 27 11.95 30.67 12.08
CA ILE A 27 13.20 29.90 12.03
C ILE A 27 12.92 28.41 12.28
N LEU A 28 12.11 28.08 13.29
CA LEU A 28 11.75 26.69 13.60
C LEU A 28 10.94 26.05 12.46
N MET A 29 10.03 26.80 11.84
CA MET A 29 9.22 26.32 10.71
C MET A 29 10.07 26.04 9.48
N ALA A 30 11.07 26.88 9.19
CA ALA A 30 11.96 26.69 8.04
C ALA A 30 12.71 25.34 8.12
N VAL A 31 13.24 25.00 9.29
CA VAL A 31 13.94 23.72 9.50
C VAL A 31 12.94 22.57 9.63
N GLY A 32 11.83 22.78 10.34
CA GLY A 32 10.81 21.75 10.56
C GLY A 32 10.17 21.26 9.25
N PHE A 33 9.97 22.15 8.27
CA PHE A 33 9.33 21.81 7.01
C PHE A 33 10.14 20.82 6.16
N THR A 34 11.47 20.97 6.12
CA THR A 34 12.34 20.08 5.33
C THR A 34 12.35 18.67 5.93
N VAL A 35 12.46 18.57 7.25
CA VAL A 35 12.43 17.29 7.99
C VAL A 35 11.08 16.60 7.84
N TYR A 36 9.98 17.37 7.95
CA TYR A 36 8.63 16.83 7.76
C TYR A 36 8.44 16.22 6.37
N SER A 37 8.87 16.92 5.32
CA SER A 37 8.76 16.45 3.94
C SER A 37 9.52 15.13 3.71
N PHE A 38 10.69 14.98 4.34
CA PHE A 38 11.47 13.74 4.31
C PHE A 38 10.77 12.61 5.08
N ALA A 39 10.27 12.90 6.29
CA ALA A 39 9.59 11.92 7.12
C ALA A 39 8.32 11.34 6.45
N VAL A 40 7.54 12.18 5.76
CA VAL A 40 6.36 11.71 5.01
C VAL A 40 6.75 10.78 3.86
N ARG A 41 7.82 11.10 3.12
CA ARG A 41 8.36 10.23 2.05
C ARG A 41 8.79 8.88 2.60
N GLN A 42 9.56 8.90 3.69
CA GLN A 42 10.00 7.68 4.37
C GLN A 42 8.82 6.85 4.90
N GLY A 43 7.77 7.50 5.41
CA GLY A 43 6.54 6.84 5.85
C GLY A 43 5.84 6.09 4.71
N ARG A 44 5.78 6.68 3.51
CA ARG A 44 5.24 6.01 2.32
C ARG A 44 6.07 4.82 1.88
N ASP A 45 7.39 4.94 1.90
CA ASP A 45 8.28 3.82 1.55
C ASP A 45 8.18 2.67 2.57
N SER A 46 8.08 3.00 3.85
CA SER A 46 7.82 2.01 4.91
C SER A 46 6.48 1.29 4.71
N LYS A 47 5.44 2.03 4.26
CA LYS A 47 4.14 1.46 3.95
C LYS A 47 4.22 0.47 2.79
N ARG A 48 4.86 0.85 1.68
CA ARG A 48 5.12 -0.03 0.53
C ARG A 48 5.88 -1.30 0.93
N GLN A 49 6.90 -1.17 1.77
CA GLN A 49 7.67 -2.32 2.25
C GLN A 49 6.81 -3.27 3.09
N SER A 50 5.95 -2.73 3.96
CA SER A 50 5.00 -3.55 4.73
C SER A 50 4.00 -4.25 3.82
N ASP A 51 3.51 -3.56 2.80
CA ASP A 51 2.53 -4.07 1.86
C ASP A 51 3.12 -5.22 1.01
N MET A 52 4.37 -5.10 0.56
CA MET A 52 5.08 -6.19 -0.11
C MET A 52 5.21 -7.44 0.78
N ARG A 53 5.50 -7.27 2.08
CA ARG A 53 5.59 -8.39 3.02
C ARG A 53 4.23 -9.07 3.21
N ALA A 54 3.14 -8.30 3.24
CA ALA A 54 1.79 -8.85 3.31
C ALA A 54 1.47 -9.70 2.07
N ILE A 55 1.84 -9.24 0.87
CA ILE A 55 1.65 -10.00 -0.37
C ILE A 55 2.48 -11.29 -0.34
N GLN A 56 3.75 -11.19 0.04
CA GLN A 56 4.62 -12.36 0.18
C GLN A 56 4.03 -13.40 1.13
N SER A 57 3.58 -12.99 2.32
CA SER A 57 2.97 -13.90 3.29
C SER A 57 1.71 -14.59 2.75
N ALA A 58 0.87 -13.86 2.00
CA ALA A 58 -0.31 -14.44 1.36
C ALA A 58 0.06 -15.47 0.28
N LEU A 59 1.11 -15.21 -0.50
CA LEU A 59 1.62 -16.14 -1.52
C LEU A 59 2.25 -17.39 -0.89
N GLU A 60 2.98 -17.23 0.23
CA GLU A 60 3.52 -18.36 0.99
C GLU A 60 2.40 -19.23 1.55
N GLN A 61 1.35 -18.61 2.12
CA GLN A 61 0.19 -19.34 2.61
C GLN A 61 -0.53 -20.10 1.48
N TYR A 62 -0.63 -19.50 0.29
CA TYR A 62 -1.14 -20.20 -0.88
C TYR A 62 -0.26 -21.38 -1.28
N TYR A 63 1.07 -21.21 -1.28
CA TYR A 63 2.02 -22.27 -1.60
C TYR A 63 1.93 -23.43 -0.61
N PHE A 64 1.74 -23.16 0.69
CA PHE A 64 1.52 -24.21 1.70
C PHE A 64 0.26 -25.02 1.43
N ASP A 65 -0.83 -24.36 1.04
CA ASP A 65 -2.11 -25.04 0.80
C ASP A 65 -2.15 -25.76 -0.57
N GLN A 66 -1.42 -25.28 -1.58
CA GLN A 66 -1.54 -25.76 -2.97
C GLN A 66 -0.28 -26.43 -3.54
N GLY A 67 0.90 -26.22 -2.94
CA GLY A 67 2.17 -26.80 -3.37
C GLY A 67 2.86 -26.09 -4.54
N PHE A 68 2.31 -24.96 -5.02
CA PHE A 68 2.86 -24.13 -6.08
C PHE A 68 2.43 -22.67 -5.89
N TYR A 69 3.17 -21.72 -6.48
CA TYR A 69 2.78 -20.31 -6.48
C TYR A 69 1.75 -20.02 -7.59
N PRO A 70 0.84 -19.06 -7.38
CA PRO A 70 -0.16 -18.72 -8.40
C PRO A 70 0.55 -18.15 -9.63
N CYS A 71 0.41 -18.84 -10.76
CA CYS A 71 0.88 -18.35 -12.05
C CYS A 71 -0.13 -17.34 -12.59
N ALA A 72 0.28 -16.11 -12.87
CA ALA A 72 -0.49 -15.23 -13.75
C ALA A 72 -0.62 -15.95 -15.10
N ALA A 73 -1.82 -16.05 -15.66
CA ALA A 73 -2.26 -16.93 -16.77
C ALA A 73 -1.37 -17.07 -18.04
N VAL A 74 -0.20 -16.43 -18.09
CA VAL A 74 0.81 -16.40 -19.14
C VAL A 74 1.91 -17.47 -18.97
N CYS A 75 2.23 -17.96 -17.76
CA CYS A 75 3.39 -18.88 -17.58
C CYS A 75 3.19 -20.28 -18.20
N GLY A 76 1.99 -20.64 -18.64
CA GLY A 76 1.74 -21.89 -19.37
C GLY A 76 1.89 -21.80 -20.90
N ALA A 77 1.91 -20.59 -21.48
CA ALA A 77 1.85 -20.42 -22.93
C ALA A 77 3.23 -20.22 -23.58
N SER A 78 4.17 -19.58 -22.89
CA SER A 78 5.41 -19.07 -23.52
C SER A 78 6.64 -19.98 -23.40
N THR A 79 6.66 -20.93 -22.47
CA THR A 79 7.83 -21.81 -22.21
C THR A 79 7.84 -23.11 -23.00
N LEU A 80 6.75 -23.48 -23.67
CA LEU A 80 6.64 -24.73 -24.44
C LEU A 80 6.77 -24.55 -25.96
N GLY A 81 7.16 -23.37 -26.44
CA GLY A 81 7.29 -23.10 -27.89
C GLY A 81 5.98 -23.31 -28.66
N LEU A 82 4.84 -23.25 -27.96
CA LEU A 82 3.54 -23.67 -28.46
C LEU A 82 2.73 -22.48 -28.99
N SER A 83 3.38 -21.63 -29.79
CA SER A 83 2.73 -20.59 -30.58
C SER A 83 1.73 -21.16 -31.60
N GLY A 84 1.70 -22.49 -31.78
CA GLY A 84 0.76 -23.20 -32.64
C GLY A 84 -0.53 -23.73 -31.97
N ALA A 85 -0.59 -23.88 -30.63
CA ALA A 85 -1.84 -24.33 -29.98
C ALA A 85 -2.80 -23.21 -29.62
N ILE A 86 -2.33 -21.96 -29.61
CA ILE A 86 -3.21 -20.78 -29.48
C ILE A 86 -4.25 -20.70 -30.61
N SER A 87 -3.98 -21.31 -31.78
CA SER A 87 -4.91 -21.37 -32.92
C SER A 87 -5.98 -22.47 -32.81
N ALA A 88 -5.71 -23.52 -32.02
CA ALA A 88 -6.62 -24.67 -31.88
C ALA A 88 -7.47 -24.56 -30.60
N ALA A 89 -6.90 -24.02 -29.52
CA ALA A 89 -7.60 -23.81 -28.24
C ALA A 89 -8.61 -22.65 -28.28
N SER A 90 -8.52 -21.75 -29.26
CA SER A 90 -9.51 -20.68 -29.46
C SER A 90 -10.82 -21.18 -30.10
N THR A 91 -10.86 -22.40 -30.61
CA THR A 91 -12.02 -22.92 -31.38
C THR A 91 -12.76 -24.03 -30.65
N ASP A 92 -12.10 -24.80 -29.78
CA ASP A 92 -12.73 -25.91 -29.04
C ASP A 92 -12.51 -25.80 -27.52
N ARG A 93 -13.61 -25.61 -26.79
CA ARG A 93 -13.66 -25.51 -25.32
C ARG A 93 -13.11 -26.78 -24.65
N THR A 94 -13.17 -27.92 -25.31
CA THR A 94 -12.64 -29.20 -24.81
C THR A 94 -11.12 -29.24 -24.91
N ALA A 95 -10.56 -28.70 -26.01
CA ALA A 95 -9.12 -28.57 -26.22
C ALA A 95 -8.50 -27.54 -25.26
N PHE A 96 -9.19 -26.43 -24.96
CA PHE A 96 -8.78 -25.49 -23.91
C PHE A 96 -8.70 -26.17 -22.53
N ARG A 97 -9.71 -26.97 -22.15
CA ARG A 97 -9.72 -27.72 -20.87
C ARG A 97 -8.62 -28.78 -20.80
N ALA A 98 -8.37 -29.49 -21.90
CA ALA A 98 -7.28 -30.46 -21.98
C ALA A 98 -5.89 -29.78 -21.91
N PHE A 99 -5.73 -28.63 -22.59
CA PHE A 99 -4.53 -27.79 -22.52
C PHE A 99 -4.26 -27.33 -21.08
N THR A 100 -5.28 -26.84 -20.37
CA THR A 100 -5.13 -26.45 -18.97
C THR A 100 -4.80 -27.63 -18.05
N ASN A 101 -5.34 -28.82 -18.30
CA ASN A 101 -5.05 -30.01 -17.50
C ASN A 101 -3.64 -30.59 -17.77
N ALA A 102 -3.13 -30.47 -19.00
CA ALA A 102 -1.83 -30.99 -19.41
C ALA A 102 -0.65 -30.12 -18.94
N ILE A 103 -0.86 -28.82 -18.76
CA ILE A 103 0.17 -27.86 -18.31
C ILE A 103 0.19 -27.74 -16.78
N GLY A 104 -0.60 -28.56 -16.08
CA GLY A 104 -0.78 -28.42 -14.64
C GLY A 104 -1.26 -27.01 -14.31
N ASN A 105 -2.24 -26.49 -15.05
CA ASN A 105 -2.89 -25.24 -14.67
C ASN A 105 -3.50 -25.50 -13.29
N PRO A 106 -3.01 -24.86 -12.24
CA PRO A 106 -3.62 -25.06 -10.95
C PRO A 106 -5.01 -24.47 -11.00
N VAL A 107 -6.00 -25.34 -11.11
CA VAL A 107 -7.40 -24.98 -10.92
C VAL A 107 -7.46 -24.18 -9.63
N ALA A 108 -7.93 -22.93 -9.74
CA ALA A 108 -8.15 -22.06 -8.59
C ALA A 108 -8.83 -22.89 -7.48
N PRO A 109 -8.37 -22.78 -6.22
CA PRO A 109 -8.88 -23.61 -5.15
C PRO A 109 -10.42 -23.51 -5.13
N THR A 110 -11.08 -24.67 -5.19
CA THR A 110 -12.55 -24.76 -5.10
C THR A 110 -13.08 -24.38 -3.71
N SER A 111 -12.17 -24.13 -2.77
CA SER A 111 -12.45 -23.63 -1.43
C SER A 111 -12.34 -22.11 -1.39
N SER A 112 -13.33 -21.44 -0.81
CA SER A 112 -13.43 -19.97 -0.64
C SER A 112 -12.39 -19.37 0.32
N ARG A 113 -11.17 -19.90 0.35
CA ARG A 113 -10.08 -19.37 1.19
C ARG A 113 -9.45 -18.17 0.50
N THR A 114 -9.73 -17.00 1.06
CA THR A 114 -9.13 -15.74 0.65
C THR A 114 -7.83 -15.52 1.44
N TYR A 115 -6.68 -15.66 0.77
CA TYR A 115 -5.36 -15.41 1.39
C TYR A 115 -5.05 -13.92 1.53
N MET A 116 -5.73 -13.07 0.76
CA MET A 116 -5.66 -11.61 0.84
C MET A 116 -6.97 -11.02 0.29
N ASN A 117 -7.63 -10.13 1.03
CA ASN A 117 -8.92 -9.56 0.65
C ASN A 117 -8.84 -8.54 -0.51
N ALA A 118 -7.73 -7.82 -0.61
CA ALA A 118 -7.43 -6.91 -1.71
C ALA A 118 -5.93 -6.61 -1.73
N LEU A 119 -5.40 -6.30 -2.91
CA LEU A 119 -4.03 -5.79 -3.01
C LEU A 119 -3.93 -4.41 -2.35
N PRO A 120 -2.88 -4.15 -1.56
CA PRO A 120 -2.62 -2.81 -1.06
C PRO A 120 -2.44 -1.82 -2.21
N PHE A 121 -3.03 -0.64 -2.06
CA PHE A 121 -2.86 0.46 -3.01
C PHE A 121 -1.60 1.25 -2.68
N ASP A 122 -0.88 1.71 -3.71
CA ASP A 122 0.29 2.56 -3.52
C ASP A 122 -0.11 3.87 -2.84
N PRO A 123 0.52 4.30 -1.73
CA PRO A 123 0.20 5.58 -1.10
C PRO A 123 0.36 6.76 -2.06
N ASP A 124 -0.67 7.61 -2.11
CA ASP A 124 -0.71 8.80 -2.95
C ASP A 124 0.46 9.77 -2.68
N PRO A 125 0.98 10.46 -3.72
CA PRO A 125 2.15 11.34 -3.63
C PRO A 125 1.94 12.59 -2.77
#